data_AF-A0A5C9BJV2-F1
#
_entry.id   AF-A0A5C9BJV2-F1
#
_cell.length_a   1.000
_cell.length_b   1.000
_cell.length_c   1.000
_cell.angle_alpha   90.00
_cell.angle_beta   90.00
_cell.angle_gamma   90.00
#
_symmetry.space_group_name_H-M   'P 1'
#
loop_
_entity.id
_entity.type
_entity.pdbx_description
1 polymer ?
#
loop_
_entity_poly.entity_id
_entity_poly.type
_entity_poly.pdbx_seq_one_letter_code
_entity_poly.pdbx_strand_id
1 'polypeptide(L)'
;MERYASKPIVGTPPVAMTPESPSKYAAPLFDFPWRGQDMRIADDLQIGGVDKEAIFTQYRQSLSEVDQQYCRQEDHWLILDHDPNAELKPSEVMNLFLISLWICKPTRTFLAYRFRTQPWGDVVRLLDRFQWVNVPQDMEITGAELQRAAQFLRLLREAVVSSPRMKAALLLTLQGCMAKQWQVAFVCLASATEALLVYSDARNRLVERLALAFAALVADSTQEMAELRGRFEALYRVRSKIVHEGAYRRDDTAQNLIDLAEFEGLLRRLLGKILTDQEIRDVIKGNNAARQRLLKVRGGLLEEAATCCMSSVR
;
A
#
# COMPACT_ATOMS: atom_id res chain seq x y z
N MET A 1 21.51 -56.11 34.80
CA MET A 1 21.09 -55.47 33.53
C MET A 1 19.56 -55.50 33.47
N GLU A 2 18.92 -54.51 34.08
CA GLU A 2 17.46 -54.37 34.06
C GLU A 2 17.07 -53.50 32.85
N ARG A 3 16.19 -54.05 32.00
CA ARG A 3 15.64 -53.34 30.84
C ARG A 3 14.46 -52.48 31.31
N TYR A 4 14.61 -51.16 31.24
CA TYR A 4 13.49 -50.23 31.39
C TYR A 4 12.60 -50.32 30.15
N ALA A 5 11.39 -50.83 30.31
CA ALA A 5 10.32 -50.76 29.31
C ALA A 5 9.66 -49.37 29.38
N SER A 6 9.77 -48.60 28.30
CA SER A 6 9.08 -47.33 28.11
C SER A 6 7.58 -47.56 27.93
N LYS A 7 6.77 -46.94 28.78
CA LYS A 7 5.30 -46.95 28.64
C LYS A 7 4.89 -46.08 27.44
N PRO A 8 3.89 -46.49 26.66
CA PRO A 8 3.37 -45.69 25.55
C PRO A 8 2.72 -44.42 26.08
N ILE A 9 3.10 -43.28 25.51
CA ILE A 9 2.44 -42.00 25.73
C ILE A 9 1.07 -42.10 25.05
N VAL A 10 0.01 -42.16 25.86
CA VAL A 10 -1.37 -42.07 25.38
C VAL A 10 -1.55 -40.63 24.89
N GLY A 11 -1.54 -40.45 23.57
CA GLY A 11 -1.81 -39.16 22.94
C GLY A 11 -3.22 -38.72 23.26
N THR A 12 -3.37 -37.59 23.95
CA THR A 12 -4.65 -36.91 24.10
C THR A 12 -5.19 -36.60 22.71
N PRO A 13 -6.44 -36.98 22.38
CA PRO A 13 -7.02 -36.63 21.08
C PRO A 13 -6.99 -35.10 20.91
N PRO A 14 -6.71 -34.59 19.70
CA PRO A 14 -6.75 -33.16 19.45
C PRO A 14 -8.13 -32.64 19.83
N VAL A 15 -8.15 -31.68 20.75
CA VAL A 15 -9.37 -30.95 21.10
C VAL A 15 -9.87 -30.33 19.80
N ALA A 16 -11.04 -30.75 19.34
CA ALA A 16 -11.68 -30.15 18.19
C ALA A 16 -11.91 -28.67 18.53
N MET A 17 -11.10 -27.78 17.94
CA MET A 17 -11.32 -26.35 18.04
C MET A 17 -12.67 -26.07 17.41
N THR A 18 -13.66 -25.70 18.23
CA THR A 18 -14.92 -25.15 17.75
C THR A 18 -14.59 -23.96 16.84
N PRO A 19 -15.20 -23.85 15.65
CA PRO A 19 -14.93 -22.74 14.74
C PRO A 19 -15.16 -21.44 15.49
N GLU A 20 -14.11 -20.61 15.59
CA GLU A 20 -14.22 -19.31 16.24
C GLU A 20 -15.29 -18.50 15.51
N SER A 21 -16.20 -17.88 16.26
CA SER A 21 -17.21 -17.01 15.67
C SER A 21 -16.53 -15.85 14.92
N PRO A 22 -17.12 -15.39 13.80
CA PRO A 22 -16.61 -14.24 13.07
C PRO A 22 -16.43 -13.03 14.01
N SER A 23 -15.33 -12.32 13.82
CA SER A 23 -14.93 -11.24 14.71
C SER A 23 -15.14 -9.89 14.04
N LYS A 24 -15.78 -8.96 14.73
CA LYS A 24 -15.98 -7.60 14.26
C LYS A 24 -14.88 -6.68 14.77
N TYR A 25 -14.34 -5.87 13.88
CA TYR A 25 -13.35 -4.85 14.19
C TYR A 25 -13.87 -3.47 13.78
N ALA A 26 -13.50 -2.45 14.54
CA ALA A 26 -13.79 -1.06 14.24
C ALA A 26 -12.52 -0.22 14.38
N ALA A 27 -12.29 0.72 13.47
CA ALA A 27 -11.15 1.64 13.53
C ALA A 27 -11.58 3.05 13.10
N PRO A 28 -11.43 4.08 13.94
CA PRO A 28 -11.76 5.46 13.58
C PRO A 28 -10.86 5.94 12.44
N LEU A 29 -11.47 6.55 11.43
CA LEU A 29 -10.78 7.12 10.26
C LEU A 29 -10.47 8.59 10.52
N PHE A 30 -9.33 8.85 11.16
CA PHE A 30 -8.88 10.21 11.47
C PHE A 30 -8.54 10.99 10.20
N ASP A 31 -8.83 12.29 10.21
CA ASP A 31 -8.60 13.19 9.07
C ASP A 31 -9.17 12.61 7.77
N PHE A 32 -10.36 12.00 7.81
CA PHE A 32 -11.02 11.42 6.66
C PHE A 32 -11.98 12.42 6.00
N PRO A 33 -11.62 12.96 4.82
CA PRO A 33 -12.31 14.10 4.25
C PRO A 33 -13.49 13.67 3.36
N TRP A 34 -14.40 12.84 3.87
CA TRP A 34 -15.60 12.42 3.14
C TRP A 34 -16.86 12.91 3.84
N ARG A 35 -17.81 13.47 3.09
CA ARG A 35 -19.07 14.03 3.65
C ARG A 35 -20.26 13.06 3.67
N GLY A 36 -20.09 11.84 3.17
CA GLY A 36 -21.15 10.83 3.24
C GLY A 36 -21.34 10.28 4.65
N GLN A 37 -22.34 9.43 4.84
CA GLN A 37 -22.65 8.82 6.14
C GLN A 37 -22.12 7.38 6.21
N ASP A 38 -22.68 6.51 5.38
CA ASP A 38 -22.32 5.09 5.34
C ASP A 38 -22.04 4.64 3.91
N MET A 39 -21.05 3.75 3.77
CA MET A 39 -20.71 3.15 2.47
C MET A 39 -20.12 1.76 2.66
N ARG A 40 -20.70 0.78 1.96
CA ARG A 40 -20.11 -0.55 1.85
C ARG A 40 -18.95 -0.53 0.86
N ILE A 41 -17.76 -0.91 1.32
CA ILE A 41 -16.51 -0.92 0.55
C ILE A 41 -16.24 -2.31 -0.02
N ALA A 42 -16.52 -3.35 0.76
CA ALA A 42 -16.43 -4.75 0.35
C ALA A 42 -17.51 -5.55 1.09
N ASP A 43 -17.56 -6.87 0.85
CA ASP A 43 -18.56 -7.71 1.53
C ASP A 43 -18.39 -7.74 3.05
N ASP A 44 -17.14 -7.63 3.50
CA ASP A 44 -16.73 -7.67 4.90
C ASP A 44 -16.35 -6.28 5.45
N LEU A 45 -16.33 -5.23 4.62
CA LEU A 45 -15.77 -3.93 4.99
C LEU A 45 -16.72 -2.78 4.64
N GLN A 46 -16.98 -1.91 5.61
CA GLN A 46 -17.79 -0.70 5.42
C GLN A 46 -17.20 0.49 6.14
N ILE A 47 -17.54 1.68 5.67
CA ILE A 47 -17.37 2.95 6.37
C ILE A 47 -18.72 3.31 6.95
N GLY A 48 -18.76 3.71 8.21
CA GLY A 48 -19.99 4.19 8.82
C GLY A 48 -19.85 4.58 10.28
N GLY A 49 -21.00 4.85 10.90
CA GLY A 49 -21.09 5.11 12.33
C GLY A 49 -20.93 3.86 13.20
N VAL A 50 -20.50 4.05 14.45
CA VAL A 50 -20.48 3.01 15.49
C VAL A 50 -21.20 3.49 16.75
N ASP A 51 -21.65 2.55 17.58
CA ASP A 51 -22.08 2.85 18.94
C ASP A 51 -20.85 3.19 19.80
N LYS A 52 -20.49 4.48 19.79
CA LYS A 52 -19.35 5.03 20.52
C LYS A 52 -19.48 4.77 22.02
N GLU A 53 -20.67 4.88 22.60
CA GLU A 53 -20.86 4.70 24.03
C GLU A 53 -20.66 3.24 24.46
N ALA A 54 -21.13 2.28 23.66
CA ALA A 54 -20.84 0.86 23.90
C ALA A 54 -19.33 0.58 23.84
N ILE A 55 -18.63 1.10 22.83
CA ILE A 55 -17.17 0.92 22.69
C ILE A 55 -16.44 1.53 23.89
N PHE A 56 -16.68 2.79 24.23
CA PHE A 56 -15.91 3.46 25.30
C PHE A 56 -16.29 2.99 26.70
N THR A 57 -17.51 2.46 26.90
CA THR A 57 -17.86 1.73 28.13
C THR A 57 -17.01 0.47 28.26
N GLN A 58 -16.90 -0.32 27.19
CA GLN A 58 -16.12 -1.56 27.19
C GLN A 58 -14.62 -1.32 27.35
N TYR A 59 -14.07 -0.31 26.69
CA TYR A 59 -12.63 -0.03 26.63
C TYR A 59 -12.15 1.05 27.61
N ARG A 60 -12.97 1.41 28.59
CA ARG A 60 -12.70 2.53 29.51
C ARG A 60 -11.34 2.45 30.20
N GLN A 61 -10.89 1.24 30.54
CA GLN A 61 -9.62 1.01 31.23
C GLN A 61 -8.42 0.91 30.27
N SER A 62 -8.66 0.70 28.97
CA SER A 62 -7.60 0.49 27.96
C SER A 62 -7.19 1.77 27.25
N LEU A 63 -7.99 2.83 27.34
CA LEU A 63 -7.74 4.12 26.71
C LEU A 63 -7.75 5.26 27.73
N SER A 64 -6.84 6.22 27.58
CA SER A 64 -6.88 7.46 28.34
C SER A 64 -8.13 8.27 28.00
N GLU A 65 -8.59 9.16 28.89
CA GLU A 65 -9.73 10.03 28.62
C GLU A 65 -9.52 10.89 27.37
N VAL A 66 -8.28 11.35 27.16
CA VAL A 66 -7.87 12.10 25.96
C VAL A 66 -8.04 11.27 24.70
N ASP A 67 -7.59 10.02 24.70
CA ASP A 67 -7.74 9.12 23.55
C ASP A 67 -9.21 8.80 23.25
N GLN A 68 -10.02 8.61 24.30
CA GLN A 68 -11.47 8.40 24.14
C GLN A 68 -12.16 9.62 23.54
N GLN A 69 -11.84 10.83 24.03
CA GLN A 69 -12.38 12.07 23.48
C GLN A 69 -11.97 12.25 22.02
N TYR A 70 -10.71 11.96 21.69
CA TYR A 70 -10.21 12.05 20.32
C TYR A 70 -10.95 11.08 19.39
N CYS A 71 -11.14 9.81 19.79
CA CYS A 71 -11.91 8.86 18.99
C CYS A 71 -13.40 9.22 18.88
N ARG A 72 -13.99 9.85 19.91
CA ARG A 72 -15.41 10.28 19.89
C ARG A 72 -15.68 11.35 18.84
N GLN A 73 -14.67 12.16 18.48
CA GLN A 73 -14.80 13.24 17.51
C GLN A 73 -14.90 12.73 16.06
N GLU A 74 -14.46 11.51 15.79
CA GLU A 74 -14.47 10.95 14.44
C GLU A 74 -15.85 10.49 14.02
N ASP A 75 -16.37 11.06 12.93
CA ASP A 75 -17.68 10.72 12.36
C ASP A 75 -17.65 9.38 11.62
N HIS A 76 -16.52 9.04 11.01
CA HIS A 76 -16.38 7.84 10.18
C HIS A 76 -15.49 6.79 10.82
N TRP A 77 -15.97 5.56 10.80
CA TRP A 77 -15.25 4.40 11.27
C TRP A 77 -15.20 3.34 10.19
N LEU A 78 -14.03 2.71 10.05
CA LEU A 78 -13.86 1.54 9.23
C LEU A 78 -14.28 0.30 10.05
N ILE A 79 -15.31 -0.39 9.58
CA ILE A 79 -15.91 -1.53 10.25
C ILE A 79 -15.65 -2.77 9.40
N LEU A 80 -15.05 -3.80 10.00
CA LEU A 80 -14.65 -5.04 9.35
C LEU A 80 -15.27 -6.25 10.06
N ASP A 81 -16.07 -7.02 9.35
CA ASP A 81 -16.58 -8.32 9.78
C ASP A 81 -15.62 -9.41 9.30
N HIS A 82 -14.70 -9.83 10.17
CA HIS A 82 -13.58 -10.71 9.81
C HIS A 82 -13.88 -12.18 10.09
N ASP A 83 -13.79 -13.01 9.05
CA ASP A 83 -13.72 -14.47 9.18
C ASP A 83 -12.34 -14.87 9.73
N PRO A 84 -12.26 -15.59 10.87
CA PRO A 84 -10.98 -16.06 11.41
C PRO A 84 -10.19 -16.98 10.48
N ASN A 85 -10.84 -17.57 9.47
CA ASN A 85 -10.19 -18.40 8.45
C ASN A 85 -9.74 -17.60 7.22
N ALA A 86 -9.99 -16.29 7.18
CA ALA A 86 -9.55 -15.46 6.06
C ALA A 86 -8.02 -15.37 6.01
N GLU A 87 -7.47 -15.35 4.79
CA GLU A 87 -6.03 -15.35 4.56
C GLU A 87 -5.32 -14.08 5.04
N LEU A 88 -6.05 -12.96 5.08
CA LEU A 88 -5.52 -11.64 5.47
C LEU A 88 -6.00 -11.27 6.86
N LYS A 89 -5.06 -10.87 7.72
CA LYS A 89 -5.38 -10.39 9.07
C LYS A 89 -6.18 -9.07 9.01
N PRO A 90 -6.94 -8.70 10.06
CA PRO A 90 -7.68 -7.45 10.10
C PRO A 90 -6.82 -6.21 9.81
N SER A 91 -5.57 -6.18 10.30
CA SER A 91 -4.64 -5.07 10.04
C SER A 91 -4.22 -5.00 8.58
N GLU A 92 -4.02 -6.15 7.94
CA GLU A 92 -3.64 -6.17 6.53
C GLU A 92 -4.80 -5.62 5.69
N VAL A 93 -6.04 -6.03 5.97
CA VAL A 93 -7.22 -5.51 5.29
C VAL A 93 -7.37 -4.00 5.45
N MET A 94 -7.27 -3.49 6.68
CA MET A 94 -7.40 -2.05 6.96
C MET A 94 -6.26 -1.23 6.34
N ASN A 95 -5.03 -1.74 6.38
CA ASN A 95 -3.88 -1.07 5.74
C ASN A 95 -4.01 -1.06 4.21
N LEU A 96 -4.50 -2.15 3.61
CA LEU A 96 -4.79 -2.19 2.18
C LEU A 96 -5.88 -1.20 1.79
N PHE A 97 -6.87 -0.96 2.66
CA PHE A 97 -7.86 0.08 2.42
C PHE A 97 -7.21 1.48 2.40
N LEU A 98 -6.34 1.81 3.36
CA LEU A 98 -5.61 3.09 3.36
C LEU A 98 -4.74 3.26 2.10
N ILE A 99 -4.03 2.20 1.69
CA ILE A 99 -3.25 2.22 0.44
C ILE A 99 -4.18 2.42 -0.77
N SER A 100 -5.35 1.78 -0.78
CA SER A 100 -6.33 1.91 -1.88
C SER A 100 -6.85 3.34 -2.00
N LEU A 101 -7.18 3.96 -0.86
CA LEU A 101 -7.54 5.38 -0.80
C LEU A 101 -6.41 6.23 -1.35
N TRP A 102 -5.19 6.02 -0.87
CA TRP A 102 -4.03 6.77 -1.30
C TRP A 102 -3.74 6.66 -2.80
N ILE A 103 -3.78 5.46 -3.37
CA ILE A 103 -3.58 5.28 -4.81
C ILE A 103 -4.63 6.10 -5.56
N CYS A 104 -5.89 6.04 -5.13
CA CYS A 104 -6.98 6.79 -5.75
C CYS A 104 -6.79 8.30 -5.63
N LYS A 105 -6.60 8.82 -4.41
CA LYS A 105 -6.45 10.24 -4.10
C LYS A 105 -5.51 10.39 -2.91
N PRO A 106 -4.51 11.29 -2.95
CA PRO A 106 -3.70 11.52 -1.76
C PRO A 106 -4.60 12.12 -0.67
N THR A 107 -4.56 11.55 0.52
CA THR A 107 -5.41 11.92 1.66
C THR A 107 -4.59 11.90 2.92
N ARG A 108 -4.96 12.67 3.96
CA ARG A 108 -4.30 12.61 5.28
C ARG A 108 -4.81 11.48 6.17
N THR A 109 -5.76 10.69 5.67
CA THR A 109 -6.45 9.68 6.47
C THR A 109 -5.51 8.66 7.09
N PHE A 110 -5.70 8.40 8.38
CA PHE A 110 -4.94 7.40 9.12
C PHE A 110 -5.80 6.68 10.15
N LEU A 111 -5.26 5.56 10.66
CA LEU A 111 -5.86 4.78 11.75
C LEU A 111 -4.88 4.78 12.93
N ALA A 112 -5.30 5.30 14.09
CA ALA A 112 -4.49 5.24 15.32
C ALA A 112 -4.95 4.15 16.29
N TYR A 113 -6.17 3.64 16.14
CA TYR A 113 -6.76 2.66 17.03
C TYR A 113 -7.50 1.60 16.22
N ARG A 114 -7.49 0.36 16.72
CA ARG A 114 -8.33 -0.73 16.22
C ARG A 114 -8.93 -1.48 17.39
N PHE A 115 -10.24 -1.57 17.40
CA PHE A 115 -11.06 -2.20 18.43
C PHE A 115 -11.59 -3.53 17.92
N ARG A 116 -11.52 -4.60 18.70
CA ARG A 116 -12.25 -5.85 18.43
C ARG A 116 -13.62 -5.78 19.11
N THR A 117 -14.64 -5.35 18.38
CA THR A 117 -15.96 -5.08 18.95
C THR A 117 -16.82 -6.32 19.14
N GLN A 118 -16.58 -7.40 18.39
CA GLN A 118 -17.26 -8.68 18.59
C GLN A 118 -16.32 -9.86 18.31
N PRO A 119 -16.32 -10.91 19.14
CA PRO A 119 -16.59 -10.77 20.57
C PRO A 119 -15.74 -9.61 21.14
N TRP A 120 -16.27 -8.88 22.11
CA TRP A 120 -15.52 -7.80 22.75
C TRP A 120 -14.17 -8.33 23.23
N GLY A 121 -13.09 -7.71 22.78
CA GLY A 121 -11.73 -8.18 23.04
C GLY A 121 -10.76 -7.02 23.13
N ASP A 122 -9.61 -7.13 22.48
CA ASP A 122 -8.52 -6.18 22.65
C ASP A 122 -8.74 -4.87 21.88
N VAL A 123 -8.11 -3.80 22.37
CA VAL A 123 -7.83 -2.59 21.59
C VAL A 123 -6.34 -2.53 21.29
N VAL A 124 -6.01 -2.31 20.03
CA VAL A 124 -4.63 -2.16 19.57
C VAL A 124 -4.40 -0.70 19.22
N ARG A 125 -3.46 -0.05 19.91
CA ARG A 125 -2.94 1.25 19.53
C ARG A 125 -1.98 1.08 18.36
N LEU A 126 -2.30 1.70 17.24
CA LEU A 126 -1.47 1.76 16.05
C LEU A 126 -0.58 2.99 16.19
N LEU A 127 0.71 2.79 16.46
CA LEU A 127 1.66 3.87 16.71
C LEU A 127 2.10 4.61 15.44
N ASP A 128 1.70 4.09 14.28
CA ASP A 128 2.14 4.55 12.98
C ASP A 128 0.98 5.25 12.26
N ARG A 129 1.14 6.57 12.05
CA ARG A 129 0.20 7.39 11.28
C ARG A 129 0.65 7.42 9.84
N PHE A 130 -0.28 7.37 8.91
CA PHE A 130 -0.01 7.67 7.50
C PHE A 130 0.39 9.15 7.39
N GLN A 131 1.69 9.42 7.26
CA GLN A 131 2.27 10.75 7.12
C GLN A 131 2.46 11.11 5.66
N TRP A 132 1.89 12.23 5.26
CA TRP A 132 1.90 12.70 3.88
C TRP A 132 2.63 14.01 3.75
N VAL A 133 3.48 14.08 2.73
CA VAL A 133 4.47 15.15 2.59
C VAL A 133 3.92 16.35 1.85
N ASN A 134 2.88 16.19 1.03
CA ASN A 134 2.21 17.31 0.38
C ASN A 134 0.79 16.94 -0.03
N VAL A 135 -0.23 17.43 0.70
CA VAL A 135 -1.64 17.24 0.33
C VAL A 135 -2.20 18.61 -0.07
N PRO A 136 -2.66 18.81 -1.32
CA PRO A 136 -3.34 20.03 -1.75
C PRO A 136 -4.58 20.34 -0.89
N GLN A 137 -5.00 21.62 -0.88
CA GLN A 137 -6.10 22.11 -0.03
C GLN A 137 -7.48 21.51 -0.34
N ASP A 138 -7.69 20.94 -1.53
CA ASP A 138 -8.95 20.29 -1.89
C ASP A 138 -8.91 18.79 -1.56
N MET A 139 -9.21 18.49 -0.30
CA MET A 139 -9.08 17.15 0.28
C MET A 139 -10.35 16.30 0.16
N GLU A 140 -11.49 16.85 -0.30
CA GLU A 140 -12.76 16.12 -0.25
C GLU A 140 -12.70 14.85 -1.12
N ILE A 141 -12.88 13.68 -0.50
CA ILE A 141 -13.03 12.42 -1.21
C ILE A 141 -14.49 12.29 -1.61
N THR A 142 -14.75 12.04 -2.89
CA THR A 142 -16.08 11.81 -3.43
C THR A 142 -16.50 10.35 -3.28
N GLY A 143 -17.81 10.07 -3.34
CA GLY A 143 -18.31 8.69 -3.37
C GLY A 143 -17.75 7.87 -4.54
N ALA A 144 -17.51 8.50 -5.70
CA ALA A 144 -16.91 7.83 -6.86
C ALA A 144 -15.44 7.45 -6.62
N GLU A 145 -14.66 8.31 -5.95
CA GLU A 145 -13.30 7.99 -5.55
C GLU A 145 -13.27 6.87 -4.50
N LEU A 146 -14.24 6.80 -3.58
CA LEU A 146 -14.37 5.66 -2.67
C LEU A 146 -14.74 4.36 -3.39
N GLN A 147 -15.61 4.40 -4.40
CA GLN A 147 -15.90 3.22 -5.22
C GLN A 147 -14.64 2.75 -5.97
N ARG A 148 -13.83 3.68 -6.46
CA ARG A 148 -12.56 3.35 -7.10
C ARG A 148 -11.56 2.76 -6.10
N ALA A 149 -11.47 3.30 -4.89
CA ALA A 149 -10.68 2.73 -3.81
C ALA A 149 -11.17 1.33 -3.42
N ALA A 150 -12.48 1.08 -3.39
CA ALA A 150 -13.06 -0.25 -3.17
C ALA A 150 -12.63 -1.26 -4.26
N GLN A 151 -12.61 -0.83 -5.52
CA GLN A 151 -12.10 -1.65 -6.63
C GLN A 151 -10.61 -1.97 -6.45
N PHE A 152 -9.79 -0.97 -6.09
CA PHE A 152 -8.37 -1.18 -5.80
C PHE A 152 -8.15 -2.11 -4.62
N LEU A 153 -8.96 -1.99 -3.56
CA LEU A 153 -8.88 -2.88 -2.39
C LEU A 153 -9.05 -4.34 -2.79
N ARG A 154 -10.09 -4.66 -3.58
CA ARG A 154 -10.33 -6.02 -4.07
C ARG A 154 -9.09 -6.58 -4.79
N LEU A 155 -8.56 -5.79 -5.72
CA LEU A 155 -7.42 -6.18 -6.54
C LEU A 155 -6.13 -6.30 -5.72
N LEU A 156 -5.95 -5.47 -4.70
CA LEU A 156 -4.82 -5.53 -3.78
C LEU A 156 -4.89 -6.77 -2.88
N ARG A 157 -6.08 -7.12 -2.35
CA ARG A 157 -6.27 -8.35 -1.58
C ARG A 157 -5.84 -9.58 -2.38
N GLU A 158 -6.33 -9.68 -3.62
CA GLU A 158 -5.95 -10.76 -4.55
C GLU A 158 -4.44 -10.77 -4.84
N ALA A 159 -3.83 -9.59 -5.02
CA ALA A 159 -2.43 -9.48 -5.40
C ALA A 159 -1.47 -9.78 -4.23
N VAL A 160 -1.82 -9.43 -2.99
CA VAL A 160 -1.02 -9.75 -1.79
C VAL A 160 -0.95 -11.26 -1.56
N VAL A 161 -2.07 -11.94 -1.75
CA VAL A 161 -2.16 -13.41 -1.63
C VAL A 161 -1.35 -14.10 -2.72
N SER A 162 -1.54 -13.67 -3.97
CA SER A 162 -0.97 -14.37 -5.13
C SER A 162 0.48 -14.01 -5.48
N SER A 163 1.05 -12.93 -4.93
CA SER A 163 2.38 -12.44 -5.31
C SER A 163 3.19 -11.96 -4.09
N PRO A 164 4.22 -12.72 -3.66
CA PRO A 164 5.14 -12.29 -2.62
C PRO A 164 5.84 -10.96 -2.95
N ARG A 165 6.09 -10.71 -4.24
CA ARG A 165 6.66 -9.45 -4.72
C ARG A 165 5.72 -8.27 -4.47
N MET A 166 4.44 -8.43 -4.81
CA MET A 166 3.45 -7.40 -4.54
C MET A 166 3.28 -7.18 -3.04
N LYS A 167 3.25 -8.26 -2.25
CA LYS A 167 3.22 -8.17 -0.79
C LYS A 167 4.41 -7.36 -0.25
N ALA A 168 5.63 -7.65 -0.71
CA ALA A 168 6.82 -6.90 -0.32
C ALA A 168 6.75 -5.42 -0.72
N ALA A 169 6.33 -5.14 -1.95
CA ALA A 169 6.16 -3.76 -2.42
C ALA A 169 5.16 -2.98 -1.56
N LEU A 170 3.99 -3.55 -1.28
CA LEU A 170 2.95 -2.90 -0.49
C LEU A 170 3.34 -2.70 0.98
N LEU A 171 4.07 -3.64 1.57
CA LEU A 171 4.64 -3.45 2.90
C LEU A 171 5.64 -2.29 2.92
N LEU A 172 6.52 -2.19 1.93
CA LEU A 172 7.46 -1.08 1.80
C LEU A 172 6.76 0.25 1.52
N THR A 173 5.69 0.25 0.72
CA THR A 173 4.83 1.42 0.52
C THR A 173 4.23 1.88 1.84
N LEU A 174 3.61 0.97 2.60
CA LEU A 174 3.01 1.27 3.89
C LEU A 174 4.03 1.88 4.86
N GLN A 175 5.21 1.27 4.97
CA GLN A 175 6.30 1.78 5.81
C GLN A 175 6.77 3.16 5.36
N GLY A 176 6.88 3.39 4.05
CA GLY A 176 7.26 4.68 3.50
C GLY A 176 6.25 5.77 3.85
N CYS A 177 4.97 5.45 3.77
CA CYS A 177 3.92 6.39 4.13
C CYS A 177 3.71 6.54 5.64
N MET A 178 4.24 5.65 6.47
CA MET A 178 4.18 5.77 7.94
C MET A 178 5.44 6.41 8.55
N ALA A 179 6.47 6.62 7.73
CA ALA A 179 7.76 7.11 8.20
C ALA A 179 7.70 8.57 8.66
N LYS A 180 8.29 8.84 9.83
CA LYS A 180 8.40 10.19 10.41
C LYS A 180 9.48 11.07 9.77
N GLN A 181 10.42 10.44 9.07
CA GLN A 181 11.57 11.09 8.45
C GLN A 181 11.48 10.92 6.95
N TRP A 182 11.60 12.02 6.20
CA TRP A 182 11.47 12.01 4.75
C TRP A 182 12.49 11.08 4.07
N GLN A 183 13.69 10.94 4.64
CA GLN A 183 14.73 10.04 4.12
C GLN A 183 14.27 8.58 4.18
N VAL A 184 13.68 8.19 5.31
CA VAL A 184 13.16 6.83 5.53
C VAL A 184 11.99 6.58 4.60
N ALA A 185 11.06 7.55 4.49
CA ALA A 185 9.96 7.50 3.54
C ALA A 185 10.47 7.25 2.11
N PHE A 186 11.42 8.07 1.66
CA PHE A 186 11.97 7.99 0.31
C PHE A 186 12.61 6.62 0.02
N VAL A 187 13.42 6.11 0.95
CA VAL A 187 14.10 4.81 0.79
C VAL A 187 13.07 3.67 0.73
N CYS A 188 12.04 3.69 1.57
CA CYS A 188 10.97 2.70 1.57
C CYS A 188 10.16 2.75 0.27
N LEU A 189 9.74 3.92 -0.19
CA LEU A 189 9.01 4.07 -1.45
C LEU A 189 9.87 3.66 -2.66
N ALA A 190 11.15 4.02 -2.68
CA ALA A 190 12.09 3.60 -3.72
C ALA A 190 12.25 2.07 -3.75
N SER A 191 12.38 1.45 -2.57
CA SER A 191 12.47 -0.01 -2.44
C SER A 191 11.17 -0.70 -2.86
N ALA A 192 10.01 -0.10 -2.61
CA ALA A 192 8.72 -0.61 -3.09
C ALA A 192 8.69 -0.62 -4.62
N THR A 193 9.13 0.47 -5.25
CA THR A 193 9.22 0.56 -6.71
C THR A 193 10.21 -0.44 -7.29
N GLU A 194 11.38 -0.61 -6.65
CA GLU A 194 12.35 -1.65 -7.03
C GLU A 194 11.73 -3.05 -6.95
N ALA A 195 11.03 -3.37 -5.86
CA ALA A 195 10.40 -4.67 -5.69
C ALA A 195 9.47 -4.99 -6.88
N LEU A 196 8.72 -4.00 -7.37
CA LEU A 196 7.83 -4.14 -8.53
C LEU A 196 8.59 -4.26 -9.86
N LEU A 197 9.61 -3.45 -10.07
CA LEU A 197 10.23 -3.26 -11.39
C LEU A 197 11.48 -4.12 -11.64
N VAL A 198 12.15 -4.63 -10.60
CA VAL A 198 13.40 -5.39 -10.76
C VAL A 198 13.16 -6.71 -11.50
N TYR A 199 13.99 -6.94 -12.51
CA TYR A 199 14.17 -8.23 -13.19
C TYR A 199 15.67 -8.58 -13.24
N SER A 200 16.02 -9.80 -13.64
CA SER A 200 17.43 -10.18 -13.83
C SER A 200 17.90 -9.80 -15.23
N ASP A 201 18.69 -8.74 -15.38
CA ASP A 201 19.48 -8.49 -16.59
C ASP A 201 20.79 -7.81 -16.20
N ALA A 202 21.91 -8.41 -16.59
CA ALA A 202 23.25 -8.00 -16.19
C ALA A 202 23.84 -6.87 -17.04
N ARG A 203 23.17 -6.47 -18.15
CA ARG A 203 23.80 -5.61 -19.16
C ARG A 203 23.66 -4.10 -18.92
N ASN A 204 22.64 -3.65 -18.19
CA ASN A 204 22.36 -2.21 -17.99
C ASN A 204 22.52 -1.79 -16.51
N ARG A 205 22.83 -0.51 -16.26
CA ARG A 205 22.89 0.07 -14.92
C ARG A 205 21.50 0.02 -14.27
N LEU A 206 21.42 -0.32 -12.98
CA LEU A 206 20.15 -0.54 -12.27
C LEU A 206 19.14 0.61 -12.45
N VAL A 207 19.59 1.86 -12.30
CA VAL A 207 18.73 3.06 -12.42
C VAL A 207 18.07 3.15 -13.79
N GLU A 208 18.85 3.04 -14.86
CA GLU A 208 18.37 3.15 -16.24
C GLU A 208 17.36 2.04 -16.55
N ARG A 209 17.58 0.84 -16.00
CA ARG A 209 16.67 -0.30 -16.16
C ARG A 209 15.34 -0.07 -15.47
N LEU A 210 15.36 0.45 -14.24
CA LEU A 210 14.15 0.75 -13.48
C LEU A 210 13.37 1.90 -14.14
N ALA A 211 14.07 2.94 -14.59
CA ALA A 211 13.46 4.07 -15.28
C ALA A 211 12.78 3.65 -16.60
N LEU A 212 13.45 2.82 -17.40
CA LEU A 212 12.87 2.26 -18.63
C LEU A 212 11.66 1.38 -18.32
N ALA A 213 11.77 0.51 -17.31
CA ALA A 213 10.68 -0.37 -16.92
C ALA A 213 9.46 0.41 -16.43
N PHE A 214 9.67 1.40 -15.58
CA PHE A 214 8.63 2.31 -15.12
C PHE A 214 7.92 2.99 -16.30
N ALA A 215 8.69 3.66 -17.17
CA ALA A 215 8.14 4.41 -18.28
C ALA A 215 7.37 3.50 -19.26
N ALA A 216 7.87 2.31 -19.56
CA ALA A 216 7.20 1.33 -20.45
C ALA A 216 5.88 0.79 -19.90
N LEU A 217 5.73 0.71 -18.58
CA LEU A 217 4.49 0.26 -17.95
C LEU A 217 3.46 1.38 -17.84
N VAL A 218 3.91 2.63 -17.70
CA VAL A 218 3.08 3.73 -17.20
C VAL A 218 2.75 4.78 -18.27
N ALA A 219 3.60 4.95 -19.28
CA ALA A 219 3.38 5.89 -20.36
C ALA A 219 2.35 5.39 -21.37
N ASP A 220 1.54 6.31 -21.88
CA ASP A 220 0.55 6.04 -22.94
C ASP A 220 1.08 6.50 -24.32
N SER A 221 2.26 7.14 -24.39
CA SER A 221 2.92 7.57 -25.63
C SER A 221 4.45 7.56 -25.54
N THR A 222 5.14 7.62 -26.69
CA THR A 222 6.62 7.69 -26.75
C THR A 222 7.17 8.97 -26.13
N GLN A 223 6.51 10.10 -26.33
CA GLN A 223 6.93 11.38 -25.75
C GLN A 223 6.85 11.33 -24.22
N GLU A 224 5.72 10.83 -23.69
CA GLU A 224 5.54 10.66 -22.26
C GLU A 224 6.52 9.63 -21.68
N MET A 225 6.84 8.57 -22.42
CA MET A 225 7.84 7.58 -22.01
C MET A 225 9.21 8.25 -21.77
N ALA A 226 9.67 9.10 -22.69
CA ALA A 226 10.95 9.79 -22.55
C ALA A 226 10.96 10.72 -21.33
N GLU A 227 9.89 11.48 -21.12
CA GLU A 227 9.72 12.38 -19.97
C GLU A 227 9.72 11.59 -18.64
N LEU A 228 8.87 10.57 -18.53
CA LEU A 228 8.74 9.76 -17.32
C LEU A 228 10.04 9.02 -17.00
N ARG A 229 10.76 8.55 -18.02
CA ARG A 229 12.08 7.91 -17.84
C ARG A 229 13.08 8.89 -17.23
N GLY A 230 13.21 10.09 -17.81
CA GLY A 230 14.14 11.11 -17.30
C GLY A 230 13.80 11.54 -15.88
N ARG A 231 12.50 11.77 -15.61
CA ARG A 231 12.01 12.14 -14.28
C ARG A 231 12.24 11.06 -13.24
N PHE A 232 11.93 9.81 -13.57
CA PHE A 232 12.17 8.67 -12.68
C PHE A 232 13.66 8.53 -12.35
N GLU A 233 14.53 8.60 -13.36
CA GLU A 233 15.97 8.49 -13.17
C GLU A 233 16.51 9.58 -12.24
N ALA A 234 16.10 10.84 -12.43
CA ALA A 234 16.51 11.95 -11.59
C ALA A 234 16.12 11.74 -10.12
N LEU A 235 14.85 11.39 -9.87
CA LEU A 235 14.35 11.19 -8.51
C LEU A 235 14.92 9.91 -7.87
N TYR A 236 15.05 8.81 -8.61
CA TYR A 236 15.59 7.57 -8.06
C TYR A 236 17.06 7.71 -7.65
N ARG A 237 17.84 8.58 -8.30
CA ARG A 237 19.21 8.92 -7.86
C ARG A 237 19.26 9.58 -6.48
N VAL A 238 18.18 10.24 -6.02
CA VAL A 238 18.07 10.78 -4.66
C VAL A 238 18.23 9.68 -3.61
N ARG A 239 17.66 8.50 -3.83
CA ARG A 239 17.84 7.33 -2.93
C ARG A 239 19.32 6.98 -2.75
N SER A 240 20.11 7.01 -3.82
CA SER A 240 21.56 6.76 -3.74
C SER A 240 22.25 7.80 -2.86
N LYS A 241 21.91 9.08 -3.03
CA LYS A 241 22.48 10.17 -2.21
C LYS A 241 22.10 10.05 -0.73
N ILE A 242 20.85 9.70 -0.43
CA ILE A 242 20.40 9.47 0.95
C ILE A 242 21.22 8.32 1.60
N VAL A 243 21.34 7.18 0.91
CA VAL A 243 21.97 5.97 1.47
C VAL A 243 23.49 6.10 1.59
N HIS A 244 24.15 6.72 0.62
CA HIS A 244 25.62 6.73 0.55
C HIS A 244 26.26 8.04 1.03
N GLU A 245 25.59 9.18 0.87
CA GLU A 245 26.14 10.50 1.21
C GLU A 245 25.56 11.06 2.52
N GLY A 246 24.58 10.36 3.11
CA GLY A 246 24.04 10.64 4.44
C GLY A 246 23.15 11.89 4.54
N ALA A 247 23.06 12.71 3.48
CA ALA A 247 21.95 13.66 3.31
C ALA A 247 21.94 14.31 1.92
N TYR A 248 20.88 14.00 1.17
CA TYR A 248 20.49 14.77 0.00
C TYR A 248 19.98 16.16 0.44
N ARG A 249 20.55 17.22 -0.16
CA ARG A 249 20.28 18.64 0.14
C ARG A 249 20.00 18.92 1.63
N ARG A 250 21.04 18.79 2.46
CA ARG A 250 20.99 18.96 3.94
C ARG A 250 20.17 20.16 4.40
N ASP A 251 20.34 21.29 3.72
CA ASP A 251 19.78 22.58 4.14
C ASP A 251 18.48 22.95 3.40
N ASP A 252 18.00 22.11 2.47
CA ASP A 252 16.82 22.38 1.64
C ASP A 252 15.73 21.32 1.89
N THR A 253 15.19 21.34 3.11
CA THR A 253 14.12 20.42 3.52
C THR A 253 12.88 20.60 2.64
N ALA A 254 12.59 21.82 2.19
CA ALA A 254 11.45 22.08 1.31
C ALA A 254 11.57 21.31 -0.01
N GLN A 255 12.71 21.37 -0.68
CA GLN A 255 12.89 20.59 -1.91
C GLN A 255 12.91 19.09 -1.64
N ASN A 256 13.50 18.62 -0.53
CA ASN A 256 13.48 17.19 -0.19
C ASN A 256 12.05 16.64 -0.08
N LEU A 257 11.14 17.44 0.49
CA LEU A 257 9.72 17.11 0.58
C LEU A 257 9.03 17.15 -0.79
N ILE A 258 9.36 18.13 -1.65
CA ILE A 258 8.87 18.17 -3.03
C ILE A 258 9.29 16.91 -3.80
N ASP A 259 10.57 16.56 -3.77
CA ASP A 259 11.10 15.40 -4.49
C ASP A 259 10.49 14.09 -3.97
N LEU A 260 10.24 14.00 -2.66
CA LEU A 260 9.55 12.86 -2.05
C LEU A 260 8.10 12.76 -2.54
N ALA A 261 7.36 13.88 -2.56
CA ALA A 261 5.98 13.91 -3.07
C ALA A 261 5.92 13.58 -4.57
N GLU A 262 6.91 14.01 -5.35
CA GLU A 262 7.01 13.62 -6.76
C GLU A 262 7.26 12.12 -6.92
N PHE A 263 8.19 11.55 -6.14
CA PHE A 263 8.49 10.11 -6.19
C PHE A 263 7.29 9.26 -5.73
N GLU A 264 6.60 9.72 -4.69
CA GLU A 264 5.31 9.17 -4.25
C GLU A 264 4.31 9.14 -5.42
N GLY A 265 4.16 10.25 -6.15
CA GLY A 265 3.32 10.34 -7.34
C GLY A 265 3.68 9.31 -8.42
N LEU A 266 4.96 9.06 -8.66
CA LEU A 266 5.42 8.00 -9.58
C LEU A 266 4.96 6.62 -9.09
N LEU A 267 5.17 6.29 -7.82
CA LEU A 267 4.77 4.99 -7.27
C LEU A 267 3.25 4.80 -7.31
N ARG A 268 2.46 5.82 -6.98
CA ARG A 268 0.99 5.78 -7.10
C ARG A 268 0.56 5.48 -8.52
N ARG A 269 1.19 6.16 -9.49
CA ARG A 269 0.89 5.98 -10.91
C ARG A 269 1.23 4.56 -11.37
N LEU A 270 2.36 4.00 -10.93
CA LEU A 270 2.74 2.62 -11.19
C LEU A 270 1.74 1.63 -10.60
N LEU A 271 1.42 1.75 -9.31
CA LEU A 271 0.45 0.89 -8.63
C LEU A 271 -0.94 1.00 -9.28
N GLY A 272 -1.38 2.22 -9.61
CA GLY A 272 -2.61 2.46 -10.34
C GLY A 272 -2.66 1.70 -11.66
N LYS A 273 -1.61 1.82 -12.50
CA LYS A 273 -1.52 1.09 -13.77
C LYS A 273 -1.50 -0.43 -13.57
N ILE A 274 -0.74 -0.95 -12.60
CA ILE A 274 -0.71 -2.39 -12.28
C ILE A 274 -2.10 -2.90 -11.85
N LEU A 275 -2.87 -2.08 -11.12
CA LEU A 275 -4.20 -2.45 -10.67
C LEU A 275 -5.26 -2.31 -11.77
N THR A 276 -5.11 -1.41 -12.73
CA THR A 276 -6.11 -1.22 -13.79
C THR A 276 -5.84 -2.04 -15.05
N ASP A 277 -4.58 -2.39 -15.33
CA ASP A 277 -4.18 -3.11 -16.54
C ASP A 277 -3.85 -4.58 -16.20
N GLN A 278 -4.67 -5.50 -16.72
CA GLN A 278 -4.52 -6.93 -16.48
C GLN A 278 -3.23 -7.50 -17.08
N GLU A 279 -2.80 -7.02 -18.25
CA GLU A 279 -1.56 -7.46 -18.90
C GLU A 279 -0.35 -7.12 -18.02
N ILE A 280 -0.31 -5.89 -17.52
CA ILE A 280 0.75 -5.44 -16.60
C ILE A 280 0.73 -6.28 -15.32
N ARG A 281 -0.45 -6.51 -14.74
CA ARG A 281 -0.59 -7.31 -13.52
C ARG A 281 -0.01 -8.71 -13.70
N ASP A 282 -0.33 -9.37 -14.80
CA ASP A 282 0.14 -10.72 -15.10
C ASP A 282 1.65 -10.75 -15.31
N VAL A 283 2.22 -9.70 -15.90
CA VAL A 283 3.68 -9.56 -16.06
C VAL A 283 4.40 -9.34 -14.72
N ILE A 284 3.83 -8.56 -13.81
CA ILE A 284 4.38 -8.37 -12.45
C ILE A 284 4.33 -9.67 -11.64
N LYS A 285 3.23 -10.44 -11.77
CA LYS A 285 3.09 -11.79 -11.18
C LYS A 285 4.03 -12.82 -11.80
N GLY A 286 4.32 -12.68 -13.10
CA GLY A 286 5.12 -13.63 -13.88
C GLY A 286 6.61 -13.68 -13.52
N ASN A 287 7.33 -14.52 -14.26
CA ASN A 287 8.79 -14.67 -14.13
C ASN A 287 9.56 -13.54 -14.84
N ASN A 288 10.88 -13.49 -14.66
CA ASN A 288 11.73 -12.45 -15.25
C ASN A 288 11.64 -12.42 -16.79
N ALA A 289 11.41 -13.55 -17.44
CA ALA A 289 11.30 -13.63 -18.90
C ALA A 289 10.00 -13.01 -19.42
N ALA A 290 8.88 -13.14 -18.70
CA ALA A 290 7.63 -12.46 -19.03
C ALA A 290 7.80 -10.92 -18.97
N ARG A 291 8.46 -10.42 -17.91
CA ARG A 291 8.82 -9.00 -17.77
C ARG A 291 9.68 -8.49 -18.91
N GLN A 292 10.78 -9.19 -19.20
CA GLN A 292 11.67 -8.80 -20.29
C GLN A 292 10.94 -8.76 -21.64
N ARG A 293 10.03 -9.71 -21.91
CA ARG A 293 9.24 -9.71 -23.15
C ARG A 293 8.32 -8.50 -23.24
N LEU A 294 7.54 -8.20 -22.20
CA LEU A 294 6.67 -7.02 -22.21
C LEU A 294 7.47 -5.74 -22.42
N LEU A 295 8.60 -5.59 -21.70
CA LEU A 295 9.46 -4.41 -21.82
C LEU A 295 10.10 -4.28 -23.20
N LYS A 296 10.46 -5.38 -23.85
CA LYS A 296 10.95 -5.37 -25.24
C LYS A 296 9.86 -5.02 -26.24
N VAL A 297 8.65 -5.54 -26.05
CA VAL A 297 7.51 -5.24 -26.93
C VAL A 297 7.12 -3.77 -26.78
N ARG A 298 6.83 -3.31 -25.55
CA ARG A 298 6.43 -1.92 -25.33
C ARG A 298 7.57 -0.93 -25.58
N GLY A 299 8.80 -1.25 -25.17
CA GLY A 299 9.98 -0.42 -25.44
C GLY A 299 10.34 -0.35 -26.92
N GLY A 300 10.36 -1.49 -27.61
CA GLY A 300 10.67 -1.58 -29.04
C GLY A 300 9.61 -0.92 -29.91
N LEU A 301 8.32 -1.13 -29.61
CA LEU A 301 7.23 -0.47 -30.33
C LEU A 301 7.29 1.06 -30.22
N LEU A 302 7.74 1.58 -29.07
CA LEU A 302 7.82 3.03 -28.85
C LEU A 302 9.10 3.64 -29.46
N GLU A 303 10.22 2.91 -29.50
CA GLU A 303 11.44 3.32 -30.21
C GLU A 303 11.27 3.27 -31.75
N GLU A 304 10.60 2.24 -32.28
CA GLU A 304 10.27 2.15 -33.72
C GLU A 304 9.32 3.27 -34.15
N ALA A 305 8.30 3.58 -33.34
CA ALA A 305 7.40 4.71 -33.58
C ALA A 305 8.13 6.07 -33.56
N ALA A 306 9.11 6.26 -32.67
CA ALA A 306 9.94 7.48 -32.63
C ALA A 306 10.74 7.65 -33.93
N THR A 307 11.27 6.55 -34.45
CA THR A 307 12.12 6.53 -35.64
C THR A 307 11.32 6.82 -36.90
N CYS A 308 10.11 6.26 -37.03
CA CYS A 308 9.20 6.54 -38.14
C CYS A 308 8.71 7.99 -38.17
N CYS A 309 8.36 8.58 -37.02
CA CYS A 309 7.91 9.98 -36.94
C CYS A 309 9.01 10.99 -37.29
N MET A 310 10.28 10.69 -37.02
CA MET A 310 11.39 11.58 -37.41
C MET A 310 11.74 11.47 -38.90
N SER A 311 11.41 10.36 -39.57
CA SER A 311 11.60 10.21 -41.01
C SER A 311 10.50 10.85 -41.87
N SER A 312 9.33 11.17 -41.32
CA SER A 312 8.21 11.79 -42.06
C SER A 312 8.18 13.33 -42.00
N VAL A 313 9.14 13.97 -41.32
CA VAL A 313 9.27 15.44 -41.21
C VAL A 313 10.46 15.94 -42.05
N ARG A 314 10.83 15.22 -43.11
CA ARG A 314 11.83 15.66 -44.08
C ARG A 314 11.21 15.78 -45.47
#